data_AF-A0A2V2N7I7-F1
#
_entry.id   AF-A0A2V2N7I7-F1
#
_cell.length_a   1.000
_cell.length_b   1.000
_cell.length_c   1.000
_cell.angle_alpha   90.00
_cell.angle_beta   90.00
_cell.angle_gamma   90.00
#
_symmetry.space_group_name_H-M   'P 1'
#
loop_
_entity.id
_entity.type
_entity.pdbx_description
1 polymer ?
#
loop_
_entity_poly.entity_id
_entity_poly.type
_entity_poly.pdbx_seq_one_letter_code
_entity_poly.pdbx_strand_id
1 'polypeptide(L)'
;MKVIHIAGWSGSGKTTFIRDLVDALAPLGPVGTIKHIGDHVCDLPTGKDTSLHYDAGASIAVGIDCEKTMITKRTISLSSALDHLSNTGIKYAVIEGFKSIPFQKVVIGDLDVPALIRNPEIKDVISILSSFDDYYTEEGLIKDLGENSEGIIMMSTGNSSHEISPDVCAHIEKEISFQNGVYGVRVRIQKPVIHPYHRFFIVALTDNAIHGSAVLTRCVAALQV
;
A
#
# COMPACT_ATOMS: atom_id res chain seq x y z
N MET A 1 1.64 2.49 3.71
CA MET A 1 1.72 3.24 2.43
C MET A 1 0.44 4.03 2.25
N LYS A 2 0.48 5.26 1.72
CA LYS A 2 -0.71 6.05 1.37
C LYS A 2 -1.14 5.76 -0.07
N VAL A 3 -2.44 5.64 -0.31
CA VAL A 3 -3.03 5.37 -1.64
C VAL A 3 -3.74 6.61 -2.16
N ILE A 4 -3.21 7.19 -3.24
CA ILE A 4 -3.76 8.40 -3.89
C ILE A 4 -4.41 7.97 -5.21
N HIS A 5 -5.74 7.93 -5.23
CA HIS A 5 -6.49 7.44 -6.39
C HIS A 5 -6.89 8.59 -7.32
N ILE A 6 -6.41 8.58 -8.56
CA ILE A 6 -6.73 9.56 -9.58
C ILE A 6 -7.78 8.98 -10.56
N ALA A 7 -8.91 9.67 -10.68
CA ALA A 7 -10.00 9.29 -11.57
C ALA A 7 -10.38 10.43 -12.53
N GLY A 8 -10.91 10.07 -13.70
CA GLY A 8 -11.31 11.02 -14.74
C GLY A 8 -11.51 10.32 -16.09
N TRP A 9 -12.06 11.04 -17.07
CA TRP A 9 -12.21 10.52 -18.43
C TRP A 9 -10.87 10.41 -19.16
N SER A 10 -10.82 9.62 -20.24
CA SER A 10 -9.66 9.64 -21.13
C SER A 10 -9.47 11.06 -21.67
N GLY A 11 -8.22 11.51 -21.79
CA GLY A 11 -7.92 12.86 -22.27
C GLY A 11 -8.12 14.00 -21.26
N SER A 12 -8.60 13.77 -20.02
CA SER A 12 -8.84 14.85 -19.06
C SER A 12 -7.58 15.49 -18.44
N GLY A 13 -6.37 15.09 -18.85
CA GLY A 13 -5.11 15.61 -18.31
C GLY A 13 -4.53 14.83 -17.12
N LYS A 14 -5.12 13.68 -16.73
CA LYS A 14 -4.63 12.82 -15.62
C LYS A 14 -3.15 12.49 -15.73
N THR A 15 -2.66 12.12 -16.92
CA THR A 15 -1.26 11.72 -17.11
C THR A 15 -0.31 12.87 -16.76
N THR A 16 -0.64 14.09 -17.15
CA THR A 16 0.13 15.29 -16.79
C THR A 16 0.08 15.51 -15.28
N PHE A 17 -1.13 15.51 -14.72
CA PHE A 17 -1.33 15.68 -13.28
C PHE A 17 -0.56 14.65 -12.43
N ILE A 18 -0.59 13.37 -12.83
CA ILE A 18 0.10 12.28 -12.12
C ILE A 18 1.62 12.46 -12.17
N ARG A 19 2.18 12.90 -13.30
CA ARG A 19 3.61 13.17 -13.41
C ARG A 19 4.04 14.26 -12.43
N ASP A 20 3.33 15.39 -12.44
CA ASP A 20 3.61 16.52 -11.54
C ASP A 20 3.41 16.13 -10.07
N LEU A 21 2.43 15.26 -9.78
CA LEU A 21 2.21 14.73 -8.44
C LEU A 21 3.35 13.79 -7.99
N VAL A 22 3.85 12.91 -8.87
CA VAL A 22 4.99 12.04 -8.56
C VAL A 22 6.22 12.88 -8.24
N ASP A 23 6.49 13.92 -9.03
CA ASP A 23 7.62 14.84 -8.80
C ASP A 23 7.49 15.57 -7.45
N ALA A 24 6.28 15.97 -7.07
CA ALA A 24 6.03 16.63 -5.78
C ALA A 24 6.09 15.67 -4.57
N LEU A 25 5.77 14.40 -4.76
CA LEU A 25 5.78 13.38 -3.70
C LEU A 25 7.16 12.75 -3.48
N ALA A 26 8.00 12.66 -4.52
CA ALA A 26 9.30 12.00 -4.44
C ALA A 26 10.22 12.54 -3.32
N PRO A 27 10.27 13.86 -3.02
CA PRO A 27 11.02 14.37 -1.87
C PRO A 27 10.46 13.94 -0.50
N LEU A 28 9.18 13.56 -0.44
CA LEU A 28 8.50 13.13 0.79
C LEU A 28 8.60 11.62 1.03
N GLY A 29 9.01 10.84 0.00
CA GLY A 29 9.23 9.41 0.10
C GLY A 29 9.05 8.66 -1.23
N PRO A 30 9.43 7.38 -1.30
CA PRO A 30 9.32 6.58 -2.52
C PRO A 30 7.88 6.49 -3.06
N VAL A 31 7.73 6.67 -4.36
CA VAL A 31 6.44 6.71 -5.06
C VAL A 31 6.35 5.54 -6.04
N GLY A 32 5.24 4.82 -5.98
CA GLY A 32 4.88 3.79 -6.96
C GLY A 32 3.62 4.20 -7.71
N THR A 33 3.48 3.80 -8.98
CA THR A 33 2.29 4.06 -9.77
C THR A 33 1.62 2.76 -10.21
N ILE A 34 0.29 2.74 -10.23
CA ILE A 34 -0.50 1.63 -10.73
C ILE A 34 -1.50 2.19 -11.73
N LYS A 35 -1.44 1.73 -12.98
CA LYS A 35 -2.38 2.13 -14.02
C LYS A 35 -3.26 0.97 -14.44
N HIS A 36 -4.57 1.18 -14.39
CA HIS A 36 -5.53 0.30 -15.05
C HIS A 36 -5.55 0.62 -16.55
N ILE A 37 -5.07 -0.31 -17.37
CA ILE A 37 -4.97 -0.14 -18.83
C ILE A 37 -6.33 -0.41 -19.54
N GLY A 38 -7.39 -0.71 -18.78
CA GLY A 38 -8.74 -0.93 -19.30
C GLY A 38 -8.89 -2.33 -19.92
N ASP A 39 -9.75 -2.46 -20.93
CA ASP A 39 -9.97 -3.70 -21.70
C ASP A 39 -8.90 -3.93 -22.78
N HIS A 40 -7.92 -3.04 -22.89
CA HIS A 40 -6.83 -3.16 -23.84
C HIS A 40 -5.75 -4.09 -23.28
N VAL A 41 -5.44 -5.13 -24.06
CA VAL A 41 -4.28 -5.97 -23.80
C VAL A 41 -3.04 -5.13 -24.04
N CYS A 42 -2.14 -5.10 -23.05
CA CYS A 42 -0.82 -4.50 -23.23
C CYS A 42 0.05 -5.50 -23.97
N ASP A 43 0.44 -5.18 -25.19
CA ASP A 43 1.28 -6.07 -25.99
C ASP A 43 2.69 -6.17 -25.39
N LEU A 44 3.16 -7.40 -25.24
CA LEU A 44 4.57 -7.65 -24.97
C LEU A 44 5.38 -7.47 -26.27
N PRO A 45 6.64 -6.97 -26.18
CA PRO A 45 7.50 -6.83 -27.35
C PRO A 45 7.64 -8.17 -28.10
N THR A 46 7.25 -8.18 -29.37
CA THR A 46 7.29 -9.41 -30.18
C THR A 46 8.74 -9.88 -30.40
N GLY A 47 8.97 -11.19 -30.26
CA GLY A 47 10.27 -11.83 -30.56
C GLY A 47 11.38 -11.59 -29.55
N LYS A 48 11.09 -11.00 -28.38
CA LYS A 48 12.05 -10.93 -27.26
C LYS A 48 11.97 -12.20 -26.41
N ASP A 49 13.12 -12.68 -25.93
CA ASP A 49 13.21 -13.91 -25.13
C ASP A 49 12.27 -13.91 -23.93
N THR A 50 12.16 -12.77 -23.22
CA THR A 50 11.26 -12.64 -22.07
C THR A 50 9.78 -12.77 -22.46
N SER A 51 9.39 -12.27 -23.64
CA SER A 51 8.04 -12.48 -24.18
C SER A 51 7.83 -13.95 -24.56
N LEU A 52 8.80 -14.57 -25.22
CA LEU A 52 8.74 -15.99 -25.58
C LEU A 52 8.64 -16.90 -24.35
N HIS A 53 9.34 -16.59 -23.26
CA HIS A 53 9.21 -17.32 -21.99
C HIS A 53 7.80 -17.20 -21.42
N TYR A 54 7.23 -15.99 -21.45
CA TYR A 54 5.85 -15.77 -21.00
C TYR A 54 4.86 -16.57 -21.87
N ASP A 55 4.98 -16.48 -23.19
CA ASP A 55 4.13 -17.19 -24.16
C ASP A 55 4.25 -18.71 -24.03
N ALA A 56 5.44 -19.22 -23.71
CA ALA A 56 5.70 -20.64 -23.42
C ALA A 56 5.04 -21.13 -22.12
N GLY A 57 4.39 -20.25 -21.35
CA GLY A 57 3.62 -20.62 -20.16
C GLY A 57 4.30 -20.29 -18.84
N ALA A 58 5.41 -19.54 -18.84
CA ALA A 58 5.98 -19.06 -17.58
C ALA A 58 4.92 -18.27 -16.79
N SER A 59 4.78 -18.59 -15.50
CA SER A 59 3.87 -17.86 -14.61
C SER A 59 4.36 -16.42 -14.37
N ILE A 60 5.68 -16.24 -14.41
CA ILE A 60 6.39 -14.97 -14.33
C ILE A 60 7.54 -14.99 -15.33
N ALA A 61 7.66 -13.95 -16.15
CA ALA A 61 8.83 -13.68 -16.99
C ALA A 61 9.50 -12.39 -16.53
N VAL A 62 10.83 -12.42 -16.36
CA VAL A 62 11.61 -11.28 -15.86
C VAL A 62 12.74 -10.95 -16.83
N GLY A 63 12.83 -9.68 -17.21
CA GLY A 63 13.99 -9.12 -17.91
C GLY A 63 14.68 -8.09 -17.03
N ILE A 64 16.01 -8.11 -16.97
CA ILE A 64 16.82 -7.18 -16.20
C ILE A 64 17.85 -6.59 -17.15
N ASP A 65 17.93 -5.25 -17.20
CA ASP A 65 18.96 -4.52 -17.92
C ASP A 65 19.75 -3.61 -16.95
N CYS A 66 20.64 -2.76 -17.45
CA CYS A 66 21.46 -1.86 -16.63
C CYS A 66 20.68 -0.68 -16.02
N GLU A 67 19.45 -0.42 -16.44
CA GLU A 67 18.63 0.70 -15.99
C GLU A 67 17.41 0.24 -15.18
N LYS A 68 16.83 -0.92 -15.51
CA LYS A 68 15.52 -1.35 -14.98
C LYS A 68 15.28 -2.85 -15.04
N THR A 69 14.28 -3.27 -14.27
CA THR A 69 13.69 -4.61 -14.30
C THR A 69 12.28 -4.55 -14.87
N MET A 70 11.95 -5.47 -15.77
CA MET A 70 10.62 -5.68 -16.33
C MET A 70 10.08 -7.03 -15.84
N ILE A 71 8.89 -7.02 -15.25
CA ILE A 71 8.25 -8.22 -14.70
C ILE A 71 6.87 -8.36 -15.34
N THR A 72 6.63 -9.50 -15.99
CA THR A 72 5.33 -9.87 -16.54
C THR A 72 4.79 -11.08 -15.78
N LYS A 73 3.58 -10.99 -15.21
CA LYS A 73 2.95 -12.06 -14.42
C LYS A 73 1.56 -12.39 -14.94
N ARG A 74 1.13 -13.65 -14.75
CA ARG A 74 -0.23 -14.12 -15.12
C ARG A 74 -1.31 -13.80 -14.08
N THR A 75 -0.93 -13.50 -12.84
CA THR A 75 -1.88 -13.11 -11.77
C THR A 75 -2.14 -11.61 -11.81
N ILE A 76 -3.41 -11.21 -11.84
CA ILE A 76 -3.81 -9.81 -12.05
C ILE A 76 -4.83 -9.41 -10.98
N SER A 77 -4.41 -8.64 -9.99
CA SER A 77 -5.33 -7.93 -9.11
C SER A 77 -4.70 -6.62 -8.62
N LEU A 78 -5.54 -5.61 -8.37
CA LEU A 78 -5.10 -4.37 -7.73
C LEU A 78 -4.47 -4.65 -6.36
N SER A 79 -5.02 -5.61 -5.61
CA SER A 79 -4.49 -6.01 -4.30
C SER A 79 -3.05 -6.51 -4.40
N SER A 80 -2.75 -7.38 -5.37
CA SER A 80 -1.39 -7.91 -5.56
C SER A 80 -0.39 -6.83 -5.96
N ALA A 81 -0.82 -5.85 -6.76
CA ALA A 81 0.03 -4.70 -7.10
C ALA A 81 0.30 -3.80 -5.88
N LEU A 82 -0.73 -3.53 -5.07
CA LEU A 82 -0.58 -2.76 -3.82
C LEU A 82 0.28 -3.49 -2.80
N ASP A 83 0.11 -4.81 -2.65
CA ASP A 83 0.97 -5.63 -1.79
C ASP A 83 2.43 -5.53 -2.22
N HIS A 84 2.69 -5.61 -3.54
CA HIS A 84 4.05 -5.48 -4.05
C HIS A 84 4.66 -4.10 -3.73
N LEU A 85 3.92 -3.00 -3.93
CA LEU A 85 4.40 -1.65 -3.60
C LEU A 85 4.63 -1.51 -2.07
N SER A 86 3.70 -1.99 -1.25
CA SER A 86 3.83 -1.96 0.21
C SER A 86 5.05 -2.74 0.69
N ASN A 87 5.24 -3.97 0.17
CA ASN A 87 6.37 -4.83 0.53
C ASN A 87 7.71 -4.27 0.08
N THR A 88 7.75 -3.48 -1.01
CA THR A 88 8.97 -2.82 -1.49
C THR A 88 9.28 -1.50 -0.79
N GLY A 89 8.47 -1.12 0.21
CA GLY A 89 8.71 0.08 1.03
C GLY A 89 8.23 1.38 0.39
N ILE A 90 7.38 1.31 -0.64
CA ILE A 90 6.76 2.49 -1.24
C ILE A 90 5.92 3.22 -0.19
N LYS A 91 6.06 4.55 -0.13
CA LYS A 91 5.32 5.40 0.80
C LYS A 91 4.05 5.95 0.19
N TYR A 92 4.05 6.24 -1.11
CA TYR A 92 2.88 6.74 -1.84
C TYR A 92 2.59 5.88 -3.09
N ALA A 93 1.41 5.28 -3.16
CA ALA A 93 0.91 4.61 -4.36
C ALA A 93 -0.07 5.54 -5.09
N VAL A 94 0.26 5.96 -6.31
CA VAL A 94 -0.64 6.72 -7.18
C VAL A 94 -1.36 5.77 -8.13
N ILE A 95 -2.68 5.65 -7.99
CA ILE A 95 -3.50 4.77 -8.82
C ILE A 95 -4.21 5.59 -9.91
N GLU A 96 -4.08 5.19 -11.17
CA GLU A 96 -4.89 5.69 -12.29
C GLU A 96 -5.89 4.61 -12.71
N GLY A 97 -7.18 4.97 -12.81
CA GLY A 97 -8.22 4.07 -13.32
C GLY A 97 -9.06 3.44 -12.21
N PHE A 98 -9.35 2.14 -12.26
CA PHE A 98 -10.13 1.40 -11.23
C PHE A 98 -11.34 2.17 -10.63
N LYS A 99 -12.14 2.83 -11.49
CA LYS A 99 -13.10 3.88 -11.07
C LYS A 99 -14.11 3.42 -10.01
N SER A 100 -14.44 2.13 -9.97
CA SER A 100 -15.39 1.52 -9.03
C SER A 100 -14.82 1.22 -7.65
N ILE A 101 -13.49 1.17 -7.48
CA ILE A 101 -12.87 0.87 -6.18
C ILE A 101 -13.07 2.05 -5.24
N PRO A 102 -13.51 1.85 -3.98
CA PRO A 102 -13.92 2.94 -3.11
C PRO A 102 -12.78 3.64 -2.35
N PHE A 103 -11.54 3.66 -2.89
CA PHE A 103 -10.49 4.53 -2.35
C PHE A 103 -10.87 6.02 -2.46
N GLN A 104 -10.32 6.86 -1.59
CA GLN A 104 -10.42 8.32 -1.65
C GLN A 104 -9.78 8.85 -2.93
N LYS A 105 -10.56 9.61 -3.72
CA LYS A 105 -10.18 9.99 -5.08
C LYS A 105 -9.95 11.47 -5.25
N VAL A 106 -8.92 11.80 -6.03
CA VAL A 106 -8.84 13.05 -6.78
C VAL A 106 -9.52 12.83 -8.12
N VAL A 107 -10.51 13.66 -8.46
CA VAL A 107 -11.15 13.62 -9.78
C VAL A 107 -10.64 14.76 -10.65
N ILE A 108 -10.15 14.42 -11.84
CA ILE A 108 -9.74 15.36 -12.89
C ILE A 108 -10.77 15.33 -14.03
N GLY A 109 -11.38 16.47 -14.29
CA GLY A 109 -12.50 16.67 -15.20
C GLY A 109 -13.86 16.63 -14.50
N ASP A 110 -14.86 16.13 -15.21
CA ASP A 110 -16.29 16.12 -14.88
C ASP A 110 -16.84 14.71 -14.62
N LEU A 111 -15.97 13.73 -14.38
CA LEU A 111 -16.39 12.37 -14.03
C LEU A 111 -17.25 12.39 -12.76
N ASP A 112 -18.47 11.86 -12.85
CA ASP A 112 -19.41 11.82 -11.72
C ASP A 112 -19.21 10.58 -10.85
N VAL A 113 -18.29 10.70 -9.89
CA VAL A 113 -18.01 9.70 -8.84
C VAL A 113 -17.73 10.41 -7.52
N PRO A 114 -17.86 9.72 -6.37
CA PRO A 114 -17.40 10.27 -5.10
C PRO A 114 -15.92 10.66 -5.18
N ALA A 115 -15.60 11.88 -4.72
CA ALA A 115 -14.28 12.46 -4.77
C ALA A 115 -13.97 13.12 -3.43
N LEU A 116 -12.73 12.95 -2.96
CA LEU A 116 -12.19 13.72 -1.85
C LEU A 116 -11.96 15.18 -2.29
N ILE A 117 -11.47 15.37 -3.51
CA ILE A 117 -11.26 16.69 -4.11
C ILE A 117 -11.39 16.61 -5.64
N ARG A 118 -11.90 17.69 -6.26
CA ARG A 118 -12.14 17.78 -7.71
C ARG A 118 -11.30 18.90 -8.32
N ASN A 119 -10.63 18.60 -9.43
CA ASN A 119 -9.76 19.51 -10.18
C ASN A 119 -8.79 20.32 -9.30
N PRO A 120 -8.08 19.70 -8.34
CA PRO A 120 -7.15 20.43 -7.50
C PRO A 120 -5.88 20.85 -8.25
N GLU A 121 -5.13 21.77 -7.65
CA GLU A 121 -3.69 21.90 -7.91
C GLU A 121 -2.90 20.87 -7.09
N ILE A 122 -1.64 20.62 -7.47
CA ILE A 122 -0.78 19.65 -6.77
C ILE A 122 -0.64 19.98 -5.27
N LYS A 123 -0.49 21.27 -4.93
CA LYS A 123 -0.37 21.74 -3.54
C LYS A 123 -1.57 21.36 -2.68
N ASP A 124 -2.76 21.32 -3.26
CA ASP A 124 -3.99 21.00 -2.55
C ASP A 124 -3.98 19.51 -2.18
N VAL A 125 -3.55 18.64 -3.09
CA VAL A 125 -3.37 17.20 -2.82
C VAL A 125 -2.32 16.97 -1.74
N ILE A 126 -1.17 17.67 -1.80
CA ILE A 126 -0.13 17.56 -0.78
C ILE A 126 -0.64 17.98 0.60
N SER A 127 -1.48 19.02 0.68
CA SER A 127 -2.04 19.51 1.94
C SER A 127 -3.00 18.54 2.63
N ILE A 128 -3.60 17.60 1.87
CA ILE A 128 -4.59 16.64 2.38
C ILE A 128 -4.09 15.19 2.37
N LEU A 129 -2.77 14.95 2.30
CA LEU A 129 -2.19 13.60 2.23
C LEU A 129 -2.69 12.65 3.35
N SER A 130 -2.93 13.19 4.55
CA SER A 130 -3.44 12.42 5.69
C SER A 130 -4.85 11.87 5.48
N SER A 131 -5.65 12.49 4.60
CA SER A 131 -7.05 12.12 4.32
C SER A 131 -7.17 10.97 3.31
N PHE A 132 -6.10 10.60 2.63
CA PHE A 132 -6.07 9.43 1.76
C PHE A 132 -5.94 8.13 2.55
N ASP A 133 -6.41 7.04 1.94
CA ASP A 133 -6.41 5.73 2.56
C ASP A 133 -5.00 5.21 2.79
N ASP A 134 -4.84 4.50 3.89
CA ASP A 134 -3.64 3.72 4.15
C ASP A 134 -3.80 2.28 3.65
N TYR A 135 -2.69 1.71 3.19
CA TYR A 135 -2.55 0.32 2.81
C TYR A 135 -1.32 -0.27 3.47
N TYR A 136 -1.48 -1.46 4.03
CA TYR A 136 -0.48 -2.16 4.83
C TYR A 136 -0.39 -3.63 4.45
N THR A 137 0.80 -4.17 4.62
CA THR A 137 1.10 -5.60 4.56
C THR A 137 1.98 -5.95 5.75
N GLU A 138 1.96 -7.21 6.18
CA GLU A 138 2.83 -7.69 7.26
C GLU A 138 4.30 -7.40 6.93
N GLU A 139 4.74 -7.76 5.73
CA GLU A 139 6.11 -7.52 5.27
C GLU A 139 6.46 -6.02 5.24
N GLY A 140 5.55 -5.16 4.78
CA GLY A 140 5.76 -3.71 4.78
C GLY A 140 5.93 -3.15 6.18
N LEU A 141 5.13 -3.65 7.15
CA LEU A 141 5.22 -3.21 8.55
C LEU A 141 6.48 -3.73 9.25
N ILE A 142 6.94 -4.93 8.90
CA ILE A 142 8.23 -5.46 9.35
C ILE A 142 9.38 -4.56 8.89
N LYS A 143 9.39 -4.18 7.61
CA LYS A 143 10.40 -3.24 7.09
C LYS A 143 10.34 -1.87 7.76
N ASP A 144 9.14 -1.38 8.07
CA ASP A 144 8.94 -0.12 8.81
C ASP A 144 9.42 -0.16 10.28
N LEU A 145 9.63 -1.34 10.87
CA LEU A 145 10.27 -1.50 12.19
C LEU A 145 11.79 -1.51 12.12
N GLY A 146 12.36 -1.68 10.92
CA GLY A 146 13.80 -1.79 10.68
C GLY A 146 14.25 -3.24 10.63
N GLU A 147 15.16 -3.54 9.69
CA GLU A 147 15.73 -4.87 9.48
C GLU A 147 16.88 -5.21 10.46
N ASN A 148 17.12 -4.38 11.49
CA ASN A 148 18.26 -4.53 12.38
C ASN A 148 18.10 -5.77 13.29
N SER A 149 19.12 -6.63 13.19
CA SER A 149 19.12 -8.06 13.45
C SER A 149 19.39 -8.48 14.89
N GLU A 150 18.94 -7.69 15.87
CA GLU A 150 18.94 -8.11 17.27
C GLU A 150 17.50 -8.09 17.79
N GLY A 151 16.85 -9.25 17.77
CA GLY A 151 15.50 -9.44 18.27
C GLY A 151 14.70 -10.51 17.54
N ILE A 152 13.48 -10.74 18.02
CA ILE A 152 12.48 -11.64 17.45
C ILE A 152 11.31 -10.79 16.97
N ILE A 153 10.94 -11.00 15.71
CA ILE A 153 9.71 -10.45 15.14
C ILE A 153 8.59 -11.44 15.39
N MET A 154 7.51 -10.98 16.02
CA MET A 154 6.26 -11.70 16.12
C MET A 154 5.15 -10.86 15.50
N MET A 155 4.21 -11.53 14.84
CA MET A 155 3.08 -10.85 14.18
C MET A 155 1.76 -11.55 14.45
N SER A 156 0.68 -10.76 14.42
CA SER A 156 -0.69 -11.25 14.47
C SER A 156 -1.54 -10.42 13.52
N THR A 157 -2.32 -11.11 12.69
CA THR A 157 -3.25 -10.51 11.74
C THR A 157 -4.62 -11.14 11.94
N GLY A 158 -5.65 -10.33 11.87
CA GLY A 158 -7.02 -10.81 11.98
C GLY A 158 -8.02 -9.84 11.38
N ASN A 159 -9.29 -10.20 11.47
CA ASN A 159 -10.39 -9.39 11.00
C ASN A 159 -11.15 -8.82 12.20
N SER A 160 -11.63 -7.60 12.07
CA SER A 160 -12.58 -6.97 12.99
C SER A 160 -13.89 -6.67 12.26
N SER A 161 -15.00 -6.91 12.95
CA SER A 161 -16.36 -6.54 12.50
C SER A 161 -16.65 -5.05 12.68
N HIS A 162 -15.83 -4.32 13.44
CA HIS A 162 -16.04 -2.91 13.76
C HIS A 162 -14.87 -2.06 13.28
N GLU A 163 -15.16 -0.80 12.95
CA GLU A 163 -14.13 0.18 12.66
C GLU A 163 -13.42 0.54 13.96
N ILE A 164 -12.09 0.50 13.94
CA ILE A 164 -11.25 0.86 15.06
C ILE A 164 -10.46 2.10 14.63
N SER A 165 -10.54 3.17 15.44
CA SER A 165 -9.90 4.44 15.10
C SER A 165 -8.38 4.28 15.03
N PRO A 166 -7.70 4.94 14.07
CA PRO A 166 -6.23 5.08 14.08
C PRO A 166 -5.66 5.60 15.40
N ASP A 167 -6.42 6.40 16.16
CA ASP A 167 -5.99 6.89 17.48
C ASP A 167 -5.80 5.77 18.49
N VAL A 168 -6.64 4.71 18.41
CA VAL A 168 -6.51 3.52 19.26
C VAL A 168 -5.20 2.80 18.94
N CYS A 169 -4.85 2.67 17.66
CA CYS A 169 -3.58 2.08 17.24
C CYS A 169 -2.39 2.85 17.82
N ALA A 170 -2.39 4.18 17.64
CA ALA A 170 -1.32 5.04 18.12
C ALA A 170 -1.19 5.01 19.66
N HIS A 171 -2.32 4.92 20.37
CA HIS A 171 -2.34 4.77 21.81
C HIS A 171 -1.72 3.44 22.25
N ILE A 172 -2.15 2.31 21.67
CA ILE A 172 -1.58 0.97 21.96
C ILE A 172 -0.07 0.96 21.71
N GLU A 173 0.38 1.49 20.57
CA GLU A 173 1.80 1.55 20.24
C GLU A 173 2.59 2.35 21.27
N LYS A 174 2.05 3.51 21.69
CA LYS A 174 2.69 4.35 22.69
C LYS A 174 2.80 3.63 24.04
N GLU A 175 1.75 2.96 24.50
CA GLU A 175 1.78 2.23 25.77
C GLU A 175 2.76 1.05 25.76
N ILE A 176 2.88 0.35 24.64
CA ILE A 176 3.72 -0.84 24.51
C ILE A 176 5.18 -0.49 24.29
N SER A 177 5.47 0.60 23.58
CA SER A 177 6.85 0.98 23.22
C SER A 177 7.75 1.31 24.42
N PHE A 178 7.17 1.58 25.61
CA PHE A 178 7.94 1.85 26.83
C PHE A 178 8.21 0.60 27.68
N GLN A 179 7.77 -0.58 27.24
CA GLN A 179 7.98 -1.83 27.98
C GLN A 179 9.40 -2.36 27.74
N ASN A 180 10.04 -2.85 28.81
CA ASN A 180 11.36 -3.47 28.71
C ASN A 180 11.32 -4.66 27.73
N GLY A 181 12.34 -4.74 26.87
CA GLY A 181 12.45 -5.80 25.86
C GLY A 181 11.61 -5.58 24.60
N VAL A 182 10.93 -4.43 24.46
CA VAL A 182 10.25 -4.03 23.21
C VAL A 182 11.15 -3.05 22.45
N TYR A 183 11.60 -3.46 21.27
CA TYR A 183 12.41 -2.62 20.38
C TYR A 183 11.53 -1.86 19.38
N GLY A 184 10.34 -2.36 19.10
CA GLY A 184 9.33 -1.62 18.37
C GLY A 184 8.03 -2.39 18.20
N VAL A 185 6.93 -1.66 17.98
CA VAL A 185 5.62 -2.24 17.68
C VAL A 185 4.93 -1.42 16.58
N ARG A 186 4.22 -2.11 15.70
CA ARG A 186 3.29 -1.55 14.72
C ARG A 186 1.94 -2.19 14.92
N VAL A 187 0.91 -1.38 15.10
CA VAL A 187 -0.50 -1.75 15.14
C VAL A 187 -1.20 -0.93 14.07
N ARG A 188 -1.82 -1.59 13.10
CA ARG A 188 -2.50 -0.94 11.99
C ARG A 188 -3.83 -1.59 11.71
N ILE A 189 -4.79 -0.78 11.27
CA ILE A 189 -6.09 -1.24 10.78
C ILE A 189 -6.28 -0.74 9.37
N GLN A 190 -6.55 -1.68 8.47
CA GLN A 190 -6.86 -1.40 7.08
C GLN A 190 -8.35 -1.51 6.87
N LYS A 191 -8.93 -0.46 6.30
CA LYS A 191 -10.36 -0.38 5.96
C LYS A 191 -10.74 -1.41 4.89
N PRO A 192 -12.01 -1.86 4.87
CA PRO A 192 -12.50 -2.82 3.89
C PRO A 192 -12.72 -2.19 2.51
N VAL A 193 -11.66 -1.69 1.87
CA VAL A 193 -11.74 -1.13 0.50
C VAL A 193 -11.63 -2.26 -0.54
N ILE A 194 -10.70 -3.18 -0.32
CA ILE A 194 -10.42 -4.32 -1.20
C ILE A 194 -10.92 -5.63 -0.59
N HIS A 195 -10.89 -5.73 0.74
CA HIS A 195 -11.33 -6.91 1.50
C HIS A 195 -12.66 -6.62 2.19
N PRO A 196 -13.48 -7.65 2.47
CA PRO A 196 -14.81 -7.45 3.06
C PRO A 196 -14.81 -7.03 4.54
N TYR A 197 -13.68 -7.09 5.24
CA TYR A 197 -13.56 -6.81 6.67
C TYR A 197 -12.44 -5.82 6.97
N HIS A 198 -12.54 -5.14 8.12
CA HIS A 198 -11.42 -4.40 8.67
C HIS A 198 -10.34 -5.40 9.05
N ARG A 199 -9.12 -5.23 8.51
CA ARG A 199 -7.99 -6.10 8.84
C ARG A 199 -7.10 -5.37 9.82
N PHE A 200 -6.81 -5.98 10.97
CA PHE A 200 -5.76 -5.48 11.85
C PHE A 200 -4.46 -6.23 11.60
N PHE A 201 -3.36 -5.53 11.76
CA PHE A 201 -2.00 -6.03 11.69
C PHE A 201 -1.26 -5.59 12.94
N ILE A 202 -0.64 -6.54 13.62
CA ILE A 202 0.25 -6.28 14.75
C ILE A 202 1.59 -6.89 14.38
N VAL A 203 2.65 -6.10 14.43
CA VAL A 203 4.04 -6.55 14.29
C VAL A 203 4.80 -6.01 15.48
N ALA A 204 5.52 -6.87 16.19
CA ALA A 204 6.35 -6.49 17.32
C ALA A 204 7.76 -7.03 17.13
N LEU A 205 8.76 -6.18 17.37
CA LEU A 205 10.17 -6.55 17.48
C LEU A 205 10.54 -6.51 18.96
N THR A 206 10.92 -7.65 19.51
CA THR A 206 11.26 -7.81 20.93
C THR A 206 12.59 -8.52 21.12
N ASP A 207 13.14 -8.47 22.32
CA ASP A 207 14.36 -9.19 22.71
C ASP A 207 14.20 -10.73 22.69
N ASN A 208 13.00 -11.22 23.00
CA ASN A 208 12.68 -12.66 23.03
C ASN A 208 11.20 -12.95 22.72
N ALA A 209 10.87 -14.23 22.51
CA ALA A 209 9.53 -14.68 22.10
C ALA A 209 8.48 -14.59 23.21
N ILE A 210 8.88 -14.64 24.49
CA ILE A 210 7.95 -14.54 25.63
C ILE A 210 7.39 -13.11 25.68
N HIS A 211 8.27 -12.11 25.58
CA HIS A 211 7.86 -10.71 25.50
C HIS A 211 7.04 -10.44 24.24
N GLY A 212 7.46 -10.95 23.08
CA GLY A 212 6.70 -10.81 21.83
C GLY A 212 5.27 -11.37 21.94
N SER A 213 5.11 -12.56 22.52
CA SER A 213 3.80 -13.18 22.73
C SER A 213 2.92 -12.36 23.70
N ALA A 214 3.50 -11.82 24.77
CA ALA A 214 2.79 -10.96 25.71
C ALA A 214 2.33 -9.64 25.05
N VAL A 215 3.18 -9.03 24.21
CA VAL A 215 2.84 -7.84 23.42
C VAL A 215 1.69 -8.11 22.47
N LEU A 216 1.77 -9.19 21.67
CA LEU A 216 0.70 -9.54 20.73
C LEU A 216 -0.64 -9.76 21.45
N THR A 217 -0.62 -10.50 22.57
CA THR A 217 -1.84 -10.78 23.35
C THR A 217 -2.48 -9.48 23.86
N ARG A 218 -1.68 -8.54 24.37
CA ARG A 218 -2.16 -7.23 24.84
C ARG A 218 -2.74 -6.39 23.69
N CYS A 219 -2.05 -6.32 22.55
CA CYS A 219 -2.54 -5.62 21.37
C CYS A 219 -3.90 -6.19 20.91
N VAL A 220 -4.00 -7.51 20.74
CA VAL A 220 -5.24 -8.15 20.29
C VAL A 220 -6.38 -7.87 21.27
N ALA A 221 -6.13 -7.99 22.58
CA ALA A 221 -7.13 -7.68 23.60
C ALA A 221 -7.60 -6.22 23.50
N ALA A 222 -6.67 -5.27 23.34
CA ALA A 222 -6.99 -3.84 23.21
C ALA A 222 -7.75 -3.48 21.91
N LEU A 223 -7.63 -4.30 20.86
CA LEU A 223 -8.38 -4.13 19.61
C LEU A 223 -9.77 -4.80 19.63
N GLN A 224 -10.04 -5.67 20.60
CA GLN A 224 -11.32 -6.38 20.76
C GLN A 224 -12.28 -5.70 21.76
N VAL A 225 -11.81 -4.65 22.45
CA VAL A 225 -12.60 -3.79 23.34
C VAL A 225 -13.14 -2.61 22.57
#